data_AF-A0AA92W9A9-F1
#
_entry.id   AF-A0AA92W9A9-F1
#
_cell.length_a   1.000
_cell.length_b   1.000
_cell.length_c   1.000
_cell.angle_alpha   90.00
_cell.angle_beta   90.00
_cell.angle_gamma   90.00
#
_symmetry.space_group_name_H-M   'P 1'
#
loop_
_entity.id
_entity.type
_entity.pdbx_description
1 polymer ?
#
loop_
_entity_poly.entity_id
_entity_poly.type
_entity_poly.pdbx_seq_one_letter_code
_entity_poly.pdbx_strand_id
1 'polypeptide(L)'
;MELIIGRDASTSQLRITMGQQSKTFGGAGSVPMTVSRQHCSLTINPDGSYRITNLKTQNVTFVNGVEIIAKTIMEKDKIELGPSKFLVSWDWIKSFVPQMVDFRPLQRVWEEYDEHKLDQQIADRKFNSLRGITGLITMGAIALSIIFPEFRETPLYIGLYLLGILISVGFTVKAYKDSFKGPLRQKQLTEEFQQHYVCPHCHHFLGFQSYEVLMQNEACPYCKAKIKK
;
A
#
# COMPACT_ATOMS: atom_id res chain seq x y z
N MET A 1 -18.93 -10.01 8.39
CA MET A 1 -18.40 -11.26 7.82
C MET A 1 -18.84 -12.39 8.74
N GLU A 2 -19.43 -13.47 8.21
CA GLU A 2 -19.91 -14.62 8.99
C GLU A 2 -19.09 -15.88 8.65
N LEU A 3 -18.69 -16.61 9.68
CA LEU A 3 -17.97 -17.87 9.62
C LEU A 3 -18.86 -18.98 10.19
N ILE A 4 -18.97 -20.11 9.52
CA ILE A 4 -19.65 -21.29 10.04
C ILE A 4 -18.60 -22.29 10.51
N ILE A 5 -18.69 -22.68 11.78
CA ILE A 5 -17.78 -23.63 12.42
C ILE A 5 -18.55 -24.92 12.71
N GLY A 6 -17.94 -26.06 12.39
CA GLY A 6 -18.50 -27.37 12.70
C GLY A 6 -17.57 -28.49 12.32
N ARG A 7 -18.11 -29.71 12.25
CA ARG A 7 -17.36 -30.92 11.93
C ARG A 7 -17.49 -31.29 10.45
N ASP A 8 -16.38 -31.65 9.82
CA ASP A 8 -16.39 -32.17 8.46
C ASP A 8 -17.01 -33.59 8.39
N ALA A 9 -17.81 -33.85 7.36
CA ALA A 9 -18.61 -35.07 7.26
C ALA A 9 -17.78 -36.32 6.92
N SER A 10 -16.71 -36.17 6.13
CA SER A 10 -15.88 -37.29 5.68
C SER A 10 -14.70 -37.52 6.61
N THR A 11 -14.02 -36.45 7.03
CA THR A 11 -12.76 -36.55 7.79
C THR A 11 -12.92 -36.42 9.29
N SER A 12 -14.08 -35.95 9.78
CA SER A 12 -14.30 -35.61 11.20
C SER A 12 -13.23 -34.65 11.76
N GLN A 13 -12.75 -33.73 10.91
CA GLN A 13 -11.92 -32.58 11.28
C GLN A 13 -12.79 -31.36 11.59
N LEU A 14 -12.21 -30.33 12.20
CA LEU A 14 -12.91 -29.07 12.39
C LEU A 14 -12.95 -28.33 11.06
N ARG A 15 -14.14 -28.01 10.55
CA ARG A 15 -14.35 -27.25 9.33
C ARG A 15 -14.78 -25.83 9.67
N ILE A 16 -14.07 -24.87 9.10
CA ILE A 16 -14.48 -23.45 9.09
C ILE A 16 -14.83 -23.08 7.66
N THR A 17 -15.99 -22.45 7.47
CA THR A 17 -16.53 -22.06 6.16
C THR A 17 -16.86 -20.56 6.16
N MET A 18 -16.47 -19.84 5.12
CA MET A 18 -16.79 -18.42 4.90
C MET A 18 -17.18 -18.23 3.44
N GLY A 19 -18.47 -17.98 3.18
CA GLY A 19 -19.00 -17.94 1.82
C GLY A 19 -18.75 -19.26 1.09
N GLN A 20 -18.01 -19.21 -0.02
CA GLN A 20 -17.65 -20.39 -0.83
C GLN A 20 -16.35 -21.08 -0.37
N GLN A 21 -15.56 -20.44 0.49
CA GLN A 21 -14.29 -21.01 0.95
C GLN A 21 -14.54 -21.87 2.20
N SER A 22 -13.88 -23.02 2.29
CA SER A 22 -13.84 -23.82 3.51
C SER A 22 -12.49 -24.48 3.70
N LYS A 23 -12.05 -24.62 4.95
CA LYS A 23 -10.80 -25.28 5.32
C LYS A 23 -11.03 -26.19 6.53
N THR A 24 -10.33 -27.31 6.57
CA THR A 24 -10.34 -28.24 7.71
C THR A 24 -9.08 -28.08 8.56
N PHE A 25 -9.22 -28.34 9.87
CA PHE A 25 -8.19 -28.17 10.88
C PHE A 25 -8.15 -29.37 11.84
N GLY A 26 -6.96 -29.64 12.39
CA GLY A 26 -6.70 -30.79 13.26
C GLY A 26 -6.40 -32.08 12.48
N GLY A 27 -6.16 -33.19 13.20
CA GLY A 27 -5.99 -34.51 12.60
C GLY A 27 -7.33 -35.13 12.17
N ALA A 28 -7.31 -36.08 11.23
CA ALA A 28 -8.51 -36.85 10.88
C ALA A 28 -9.07 -37.55 12.13
N GLY A 29 -10.39 -37.47 12.34
CA GLY A 29 -11.05 -38.02 13.53
C GLY A 29 -10.88 -37.22 14.82
N SER A 30 -10.20 -36.06 14.80
CA SER A 30 -9.94 -35.27 16.02
C SER A 30 -11.18 -34.61 16.61
N VAL A 31 -12.25 -34.41 15.83
CA VAL A 31 -13.47 -33.76 16.30
C VAL A 31 -14.55 -34.79 16.62
N PRO A 32 -15.07 -34.82 17.87
CA PRO A 32 -16.10 -35.77 18.28
C PRO A 32 -17.40 -35.67 17.47
N MET A 33 -18.13 -36.78 17.35
CA MET A 33 -19.43 -36.85 16.67
C MET A 33 -20.52 -35.96 17.31
N THR A 34 -20.31 -35.56 18.56
CA THR A 34 -21.19 -34.62 19.29
C THR A 34 -21.10 -33.19 18.75
N VAL A 35 -20.09 -32.88 17.93
CA VAL A 35 -20.01 -31.61 17.21
C VAL A 35 -20.75 -31.74 15.87
N SER A 36 -21.74 -30.86 15.70
CA SER A 36 -22.56 -30.77 14.49
C SER A 36 -21.75 -30.34 13.27
N ARG A 37 -22.20 -30.71 12.08
CA ARG A 37 -21.55 -30.30 10.82
C ARG A 37 -21.55 -28.78 10.61
N GLN A 38 -22.64 -28.15 11.01
CA GLN A 38 -22.77 -26.71 11.19
C GLN A 38 -23.20 -26.51 12.64
N HIS A 39 -22.28 -26.14 13.51
CA HIS A 39 -22.51 -26.13 14.95
C HIS A 39 -22.77 -24.73 15.47
N CYS A 40 -21.87 -23.79 15.18
CA CYS A 40 -22.04 -22.39 15.53
C CYS A 40 -21.64 -21.49 14.35
N SER A 41 -22.16 -20.26 14.35
CA SER A 41 -21.66 -19.18 13.50
C SER A 41 -20.92 -18.12 14.32
N LEU A 42 -19.91 -17.52 13.71
CA LEU A 42 -19.09 -16.47 14.28
C LEU A 42 -19.13 -15.26 13.35
N THR A 43 -19.68 -14.15 13.82
CA THR A 43 -19.75 -12.89 13.06
C THR A 43 -18.72 -11.91 13.60
N ILE A 44 -17.90 -11.34 12.73
CA ILE A 44 -16.92 -10.32 13.09
C ILE A 44 -17.61 -8.95 13.09
N ASN A 45 -17.61 -8.28 14.25
CA ASN A 45 -18.14 -6.92 14.41
C ASN A 45 -17.10 -5.86 13.96
N PRO A 46 -17.54 -4.65 13.59
CA PRO A 46 -16.63 -3.57 13.15
C PRO A 46 -15.61 -3.13 14.20
N ASP A 47 -15.91 -3.33 15.49
CA ASP A 47 -15.06 -3.01 16.63
C ASP A 47 -13.96 -4.06 16.89
N GLY A 48 -13.91 -5.14 16.09
CA GLY A 48 -12.98 -6.25 16.25
C GLY A 48 -13.43 -7.31 17.26
N SER A 49 -14.60 -7.16 17.88
CA SER A 49 -15.21 -8.22 18.68
C SER A 49 -15.86 -9.30 17.81
N TYR A 50 -16.05 -10.49 18.36
CA TYR A 50 -16.70 -11.60 17.66
C TYR A 50 -18.04 -11.90 18.32
N ARG A 51 -19.11 -12.01 17.53
CA ARG A 51 -20.40 -12.52 18.01
C ARG A 51 -20.53 -13.99 17.63
N ILE A 52 -20.45 -14.87 18.60
CA ILE A 52 -20.71 -16.30 18.42
C ILE A 52 -22.19 -16.60 18.62
N THR A 53 -22.78 -17.42 17.76
CA THR A 53 -24.18 -17.86 17.84
C THR A 53 -24.25 -19.36 17.65
N ASN A 54 -24.89 -20.08 18.57
CA ASN A 54 -25.14 -21.51 18.42
C ASN A 54 -26.25 -21.74 17.38
N LEU A 55 -26.01 -22.65 16.42
CA LEU A 55 -26.95 -22.94 15.33
C LEU A 55 -27.83 -24.16 15.61
N LYS A 56 -27.46 -25.01 16.59
CA LYS A 56 -28.17 -26.26 16.89
C LYS A 56 -28.46 -26.37 18.38
N THR A 57 -29.74 -26.40 18.73
CA THR A 57 -30.19 -26.55 20.12
C THR A 57 -29.83 -27.90 20.74
N GLN A 58 -29.68 -28.94 19.92
CA GLN A 58 -29.32 -30.30 20.38
C GLN A 58 -27.86 -30.43 20.81
N ASN A 59 -26.96 -29.65 20.21
CA ASN A 59 -25.53 -29.68 20.48
C ASN A 59 -25.10 -28.26 20.85
N VAL A 60 -25.03 -28.00 22.15
CA VAL A 60 -24.81 -26.66 22.71
C VAL A 60 -23.37 -26.17 22.53
N THR A 61 -23.20 -24.85 22.44
CA THR A 61 -21.88 -24.18 22.41
C THR A 61 -21.62 -23.56 23.78
N PHE A 62 -20.40 -23.71 24.30
CA PHE A 62 -19.97 -23.08 25.54
C PHE A 62 -18.91 -22.01 25.28
N VAL A 63 -19.01 -20.91 26.03
CA VAL A 63 -17.99 -19.86 26.09
C VAL A 63 -17.55 -19.69 27.53
N ASN A 64 -16.27 -19.92 27.81
CA ASN A 64 -15.72 -19.94 29.17
C ASN A 64 -16.51 -20.87 30.12
N GLY A 65 -16.94 -22.03 29.61
CA GLY A 65 -17.72 -23.02 30.35
C GLY A 65 -19.21 -22.71 30.52
N VAL A 66 -19.70 -21.57 30.04
CA VAL A 66 -21.13 -21.18 30.11
C VAL A 66 -21.80 -21.46 28.77
N GLU A 67 -22.95 -22.12 28.80
CA GLU A 67 -23.77 -22.37 27.61
C GLU A 67 -24.30 -21.05 27.03
N ILE A 68 -24.25 -20.90 25.71
CA ILE A 68 -24.72 -19.70 25.02
C ILE A 68 -25.64 -20.05 23.85
N ILE A 69 -26.63 -19.18 23.64
CA ILE A 69 -27.36 -19.08 22.39
C ILE A 69 -26.64 -18.10 21.46
N ALA A 70 -26.31 -16.91 21.97
CA ALA A 70 -25.44 -15.95 21.32
C ALA A 70 -24.66 -15.15 22.37
N LYS A 71 -23.41 -14.80 22.08
CA LYS A 71 -22.57 -14.00 22.99
C LYS A 71 -21.51 -13.24 22.20
N THR A 72 -21.20 -12.02 22.63
CA THR A 72 -20.03 -11.28 22.16
C THR A 72 -18.80 -11.73 22.94
N ILE A 73 -17.74 -12.12 22.24
CA ILE A 73 -16.52 -12.71 22.77
C ILE A 73 -15.28 -12.02 22.18
N MET A 74 -14.16 -12.18 22.86
CA MET A 74 -12.83 -11.73 22.43
C MET A 74 -11.87 -12.91 22.33
N GLU A 75 -10.71 -12.69 21.71
CA GLU A 75 -9.69 -13.74 21.47
C GLU A 75 -9.16 -14.45 22.73
N LYS A 76 -9.41 -13.89 23.92
CA LYS A 76 -9.05 -14.50 25.21
C LYS A 76 -10.07 -15.53 25.72
N ASP A 77 -11.27 -15.54 25.15
CA ASP A 77 -12.36 -16.41 25.60
C ASP A 77 -12.19 -17.82 25.04
N LYS A 78 -12.54 -18.83 25.83
CA LYS A 78 -12.51 -20.24 25.42
C LYS A 78 -13.82 -20.63 24.75
N ILE A 79 -13.74 -21.19 23.54
CA ILE A 79 -14.89 -21.68 22.78
C ILE A 79 -14.87 -23.21 22.80
N GLU A 80 -15.92 -23.83 23.31
CA GLU A 80 -16.05 -25.29 23.40
C GLU A 80 -17.35 -25.74 22.70
N LEU A 81 -17.27 -26.80 21.89
CA LEU A 81 -18.38 -27.28 21.06
C LEU A 81 -18.92 -28.61 21.55
N GLY A 82 -20.24 -28.68 21.73
CA GLY A 82 -20.98 -29.87 22.11
C GLY A 82 -20.69 -30.35 23.54
N PRO A 83 -21.38 -31.42 23.98
CA PRO A 83 -21.22 -31.97 25.33
C PRO A 83 -19.82 -32.52 25.63
N SER A 84 -19.05 -32.89 24.61
CA SER A 84 -17.65 -33.31 24.76
C SER A 84 -16.69 -32.13 25.00
N LYS A 85 -17.19 -30.89 24.99
CA LYS A 85 -16.41 -29.66 25.18
C LYS A 85 -15.18 -29.58 24.29
N PHE A 86 -15.36 -29.87 23.01
CA PHE A 86 -14.25 -29.79 22.05
C PHE A 86 -13.76 -28.33 21.94
N LEU A 87 -12.52 -28.08 22.35
CA LEU A 87 -11.93 -26.75 22.36
C LEU A 87 -11.53 -26.30 20.96
N VAL A 88 -12.04 -25.13 20.53
CA VAL A 88 -11.65 -24.50 19.25
C VAL A 88 -10.46 -23.59 19.48
N SER A 89 -9.38 -23.80 18.73
CA SER A 89 -8.22 -22.89 18.78
C SER A 89 -8.48 -21.59 18.00
N TRP A 90 -8.11 -20.46 18.60
CA TRP A 90 -8.11 -19.15 17.94
C TRP A 90 -7.16 -19.09 16.75
N ASP A 91 -6.06 -19.86 16.76
CA ASP A 91 -5.12 -19.88 15.64
C ASP A 91 -5.77 -20.40 14.36
N TRP A 92 -6.68 -21.38 14.48
CA TRP A 92 -7.44 -21.88 13.35
C TRP A 92 -8.38 -20.80 12.80
N ILE A 93 -9.07 -20.08 13.67
CA ILE A 93 -9.96 -18.97 13.30
C ILE A 93 -9.14 -17.87 12.61
N LYS A 94 -8.04 -17.41 13.21
CA LYS A 94 -7.16 -16.36 12.67
C LYS A 94 -6.52 -16.75 11.34
N SER A 95 -6.15 -18.01 11.18
CA SER A 95 -5.56 -18.49 9.91
C SER A 95 -6.57 -18.51 8.76
N PHE A 96 -7.87 -18.51 9.06
CA PHE A 96 -8.94 -18.55 8.08
C PHE A 96 -9.57 -17.16 7.83
N VAL A 97 -9.56 -16.29 8.85
CA VAL A 97 -10.01 -14.91 8.70
C VAL A 97 -8.90 -14.09 8.00
N PRO A 98 -9.18 -13.47 6.84
CA PRO A 98 -8.20 -12.59 6.21
C PRO A 98 -7.91 -11.40 7.13
N GLN A 99 -6.65 -11.20 7.52
CA GLN A 99 -6.25 -10.04 8.31
C GLN A 99 -6.59 -8.76 7.55
N MET A 100 -7.26 -7.83 8.23
CA MET A 100 -7.55 -6.50 7.68
C MET A 100 -6.37 -5.60 7.99
N VAL A 101 -5.77 -5.03 6.94
CA VAL A 101 -4.57 -4.19 7.05
C VAL A 101 -4.91 -2.76 6.70
N ASP A 102 -4.48 -1.82 7.54
CA ASP A 102 -4.70 -0.39 7.33
C ASP A 102 -3.62 0.19 6.41
N PHE A 103 -4.03 0.66 5.24
CA PHE A 103 -3.13 1.21 4.22
C PHE A 103 -3.08 2.74 4.28
N ARG A 104 -3.90 3.42 5.10
CA ARG A 104 -3.94 4.88 5.20
C ARG A 104 -2.57 5.55 5.44
N PRO A 105 -1.65 4.98 6.24
CA PRO A 105 -0.32 5.57 6.42
C PRO A 105 0.50 5.68 5.12
N LEU A 106 0.23 4.81 4.13
CA LEU A 106 0.93 4.79 2.85
C LEU A 106 0.54 5.95 1.94
N GLN A 107 -0.61 6.60 2.18
CA GLN A 107 -1.04 7.76 1.42
C GLN A 107 0.00 8.88 1.50
N ARG A 108 0.43 9.22 2.72
CA ARG A 108 1.43 10.26 2.95
C ARG A 108 2.77 9.92 2.30
N VAL A 109 3.21 8.66 2.38
CA VAL A 109 4.45 8.20 1.75
C VAL A 109 4.40 8.37 0.23
N TRP A 110 3.25 8.08 -0.39
CA TRP A 110 3.05 8.30 -1.82
C TRP A 110 3.04 9.79 -2.18
N GLU A 111 2.27 10.60 -1.45
CA GLU A 111 2.13 12.04 -1.68
C GLU A 111 3.48 12.77 -1.57
N GLU A 112 4.26 12.49 -0.51
CA GLU A 112 5.59 13.08 -0.32
C GLU A 112 6.56 12.70 -1.48
N TYR A 113 6.51 11.45 -1.95
CA TYR A 113 7.32 10.99 -3.08
C TYR A 113 6.92 11.65 -4.42
N ASP A 114 5.61 11.74 -4.69
CA ASP A 114 5.08 12.31 -5.93
C ASP A 114 5.33 13.83 -6.00
N GLU A 115 5.12 14.54 -4.89
CA GLU A 115 5.41 15.97 -4.76
C GLU A 115 6.89 16.26 -5.04
N HIS A 116 7.81 15.51 -4.42
CA HIS A 116 9.24 15.67 -4.67
C HIS A 116 9.65 15.40 -6.12
N LYS A 117 9.02 14.43 -6.80
CA LYS A 117 9.24 14.19 -8.22
C LYS A 117 8.71 15.31 -9.09
N LEU A 118 7.51 15.81 -8.79
CA LEU A 118 6.87 16.88 -9.54
C LEU A 118 7.68 18.18 -9.43
N ASP A 119 8.12 18.53 -8.23
CA ASP A 119 8.95 19.71 -7.97
C ASP A 119 10.28 19.68 -8.74
N GLN A 120 10.94 18.51 -8.77
CA GLN A 120 12.16 18.33 -9.57
C GLN A 120 11.88 18.55 -11.06
N GLN A 121 10.81 17.97 -11.60
CA GLN A 121 10.44 18.17 -13.01
C GLN A 121 10.08 19.62 -13.33
N ILE A 122 9.36 20.31 -12.42
CA ILE A 122 9.01 21.72 -12.59
C ILE A 122 10.27 22.58 -12.58
N ALA A 123 11.20 22.34 -11.64
CA ALA A 123 12.45 23.06 -11.55
C ALA A 123 13.31 22.88 -12.82
N ASP A 124 13.42 21.65 -13.32
CA ASP A 124 14.15 21.33 -14.55
C ASP A 124 13.51 21.98 -15.78
N ARG A 125 12.17 21.94 -15.90
CA ARG A 125 11.45 22.62 -17.00
C ARG A 125 11.64 24.13 -16.96
N LYS A 126 11.55 24.76 -15.78
CA LYS A 126 11.80 26.20 -15.60
C LYS A 126 13.24 26.55 -15.97
N PHE A 127 14.21 25.77 -15.51
CA PHE A 127 15.62 25.98 -15.82
C PHE A 127 15.90 25.85 -17.32
N ASN A 128 15.35 24.83 -17.98
CA ASN A 128 15.51 24.64 -19.42
C ASN A 128 14.85 25.75 -20.24
N SER A 129 13.68 26.23 -19.81
CA SER A 129 13.00 27.39 -20.41
C SER A 129 13.85 28.66 -20.30
N LEU A 130 14.40 28.96 -19.10
CA LEU A 130 15.31 30.09 -18.89
C LEU A 130 16.58 30.00 -19.75
N ARG A 131 17.15 28.79 -19.87
CA ARG A 131 18.32 28.55 -20.72
C ARG A 131 18.01 28.87 -22.18
N GLY A 132 16.82 28.53 -22.68
CA GLY A 132 16.39 28.85 -24.05
C GLY A 132 16.38 30.36 -24.35
N ILE A 133 16.01 31.21 -23.38
CA ILE A 133 15.98 32.67 -23.55
C ILE A 133 17.38 33.24 -23.84
N THR A 134 18.43 32.67 -23.26
CA THR A 134 19.81 33.14 -23.48
C THR A 134 20.25 33.00 -24.94
N GLY A 135 19.85 31.91 -25.59
CA GLY A 135 20.10 31.68 -27.02
C GLY A 135 19.42 32.74 -27.89
N LEU A 136 18.18 33.12 -27.55
CA LEU A 136 17.44 34.16 -28.27
C LEU A 136 18.12 35.53 -28.20
N ILE A 137 18.71 35.88 -27.06
CA ILE A 137 19.45 37.16 -26.91
C ILE A 137 20.67 37.17 -27.84
N THR A 138 21.47 36.09 -27.85
CA THR A 138 22.66 36.01 -28.71
C THR A 138 22.30 35.96 -30.19
N MET A 139 21.24 35.24 -30.57
CA MET A 139 20.76 35.17 -31.95
C MET A 139 20.22 36.53 -32.42
N GLY A 140 19.48 37.24 -31.56
CA GLY A 140 18.99 38.59 -31.83
C GLY A 140 20.11 39.59 -32.06
N ALA A 141 21.15 39.55 -31.23
CA ALA A 141 22.34 40.40 -31.40
C ALA A 141 23.07 40.13 -32.74
N ILE A 142 23.19 38.85 -33.13
CA ILE A 142 23.78 38.47 -34.42
C ILE A 142 22.90 38.97 -35.58
N ALA A 143 21.59 38.75 -35.53
CA ALA A 143 20.67 39.21 -36.56
C ALA A 143 20.72 40.74 -36.74
N LEU A 144 20.74 41.50 -35.64
CA LEU A 144 20.85 42.97 -35.67
C LEU A 144 22.17 43.42 -36.33
N SER A 145 23.27 42.71 -36.08
CA SER A 145 24.57 43.01 -36.67
C SER A 145 24.64 42.74 -38.18
N ILE A 146 23.79 41.85 -38.71
CA ILE A 146 23.69 41.57 -40.14
C ILE A 146 22.84 42.66 -40.84
N ILE A 147 21.74 43.09 -40.20
CA ILE A 147 20.81 44.07 -40.76
C ILE A 147 21.39 45.49 -40.69
N PHE A 148 22.09 45.83 -39.61
CA PHE A 148 22.70 47.14 -39.38
C PHE A 148 24.22 46.98 -39.17
N PRO A 149 25.03 47.03 -40.24
CA PRO A 149 26.48 46.78 -40.16
C PRO A 149 27.21 47.73 -39.21
N GLU A 150 26.77 49.00 -39.13
CA GLU A 150 27.32 50.02 -38.24
C GLU A 150 27.17 49.67 -36.75
N PHE A 151 26.16 48.87 -36.40
CA PHE A 151 25.94 48.40 -35.03
C PHE A 151 27.07 47.50 -34.53
N ARG A 152 27.75 46.78 -35.45
CA ARG A 152 28.81 45.81 -35.12
C ARG A 152 30.05 46.45 -34.51
N GLU A 153 30.37 47.67 -34.93
CA GLU A 153 31.53 48.46 -34.47
C GLU A 153 31.25 49.11 -33.11
N THR A 154 30.01 49.08 -32.61
CA THR A 154 29.66 49.72 -31.34
C THR A 154 30.18 48.91 -30.15
N PRO A 155 30.69 49.56 -29.09
CA PRO A 155 31.09 48.88 -27.85
C PRO A 155 29.91 48.13 -27.19
N LEU A 156 28.67 48.55 -27.48
CA LEU A 156 27.45 47.90 -27.02
C LEU A 156 27.30 46.48 -27.58
N TYR A 157 27.61 46.26 -28.86
CA TYR A 157 27.58 44.93 -29.48
C TYR A 157 28.57 43.96 -28.81
N ILE A 158 29.82 44.41 -28.60
CA ILE A 158 30.85 43.62 -27.93
C ILE A 158 30.43 43.30 -26.48
N GLY A 159 29.89 44.29 -25.76
CA GLY A 159 29.38 44.12 -24.40
C GLY A 159 28.25 43.09 -24.30
N LEU A 160 27.27 43.13 -25.20
CA LEU A 160 26.18 42.15 -25.25
C LEU A 160 26.68 40.73 -25.57
N TYR A 161 27.65 40.61 -26.46
CA TYR A 161 28.21 39.31 -26.84
C TYR A 161 28.98 38.67 -25.68
N LEU A 162 29.85 39.44 -25.00
CA LEU A 162 30.57 38.98 -23.82
C LEU A 162 29.62 38.62 -22.67
N LEU A 163 28.57 39.42 -22.45
CA LEU A 163 27.53 39.13 -21.46
C LEU A 163 26.80 37.81 -21.78
N GLY A 164 26.44 37.59 -23.06
CA GLY A 164 25.82 36.34 -23.52
C GLY A 164 26.70 35.12 -23.28
N ILE A 165 28.00 35.21 -23.56
CA ILE A 165 28.97 34.14 -23.29
C ILE A 165 29.06 33.86 -21.78
N LEU A 166 29.20 34.89 -20.94
CA LEU A 166 29.28 34.73 -19.48
C LEU A 166 28.03 34.04 -18.91
N ILE A 167 26.84 34.46 -19.36
CA ILE A 167 25.57 33.85 -18.97
C ILE A 167 25.52 32.37 -19.43
N SER A 168 25.90 32.09 -20.68
CA SER A 168 25.91 30.73 -21.24
C SER A 168 26.87 29.79 -20.49
N VAL A 169 28.06 30.27 -20.13
CA VAL A 169 29.03 29.54 -19.29
C VAL A 169 28.42 29.26 -17.91
N GLY A 170 27.80 30.27 -17.28
CA GLY A 170 27.14 30.11 -15.98
C GLY A 170 26.04 29.04 -15.98
N PHE A 171 25.15 29.07 -16.98
CA PHE A 171 24.11 28.04 -17.15
C PHE A 171 24.70 26.65 -17.42
N THR A 172 25.78 26.56 -18.20
CA THR A 172 26.44 25.30 -18.51
C THR A 172 27.10 24.68 -17.27
N VAL A 173 27.77 25.49 -16.45
CA VAL A 173 28.36 25.03 -15.17
C VAL A 173 27.28 24.55 -14.21
N LYS A 174 26.16 25.29 -14.09
CA LYS A 174 25.02 24.85 -13.27
C LYS A 174 24.44 23.52 -13.79
N ALA A 175 24.18 23.42 -15.09
CA ALA A 175 23.67 22.19 -15.70
C ALA A 175 24.61 20.99 -15.48
N TYR A 176 25.92 21.20 -15.57
CA TYR A 176 26.91 20.14 -15.31
C TYR A 176 26.86 19.65 -13.85
N LYS A 177 26.77 20.58 -12.88
CA LYS A 177 26.63 20.22 -11.45
C LYS A 177 25.30 19.49 -11.18
N ASP A 178 24.21 19.97 -11.75
CA ASP A 178 22.88 19.39 -11.58
C ASP A 178 22.80 18.00 -12.24
N SER A 179 23.48 17.78 -13.37
CA SER A 179 23.57 16.47 -14.05
C SER A 179 24.20 15.38 -13.20
N PHE A 180 25.10 15.71 -12.27
CA PHE A 180 25.70 14.73 -11.36
C PHE A 180 24.85 14.51 -10.11
N LYS A 181 24.35 15.59 -9.51
CA LYS A 181 23.59 15.53 -8.25
C LYS A 181 22.14 15.07 -8.42
N GLY A 182 21.52 15.39 -9.54
CA GLY A 182 20.12 15.04 -9.85
C GLY A 182 19.87 13.53 -9.82
N PRO A 183 20.62 12.72 -10.59
CA PRO A 183 20.45 11.27 -10.61
C PRO A 183 20.67 10.62 -9.24
N LEU A 184 21.66 11.09 -8.47
CA LEU A 184 21.92 10.57 -7.13
C LEU A 184 20.74 10.84 -6.18
N ARG A 185 20.21 12.06 -6.20
CA ARG A 185 19.06 12.45 -5.37
C ARG A 185 17.80 11.67 -5.78
N GLN A 186 17.58 11.46 -7.07
CA GLN A 186 16.47 10.66 -7.57
C GLN A 186 16.60 9.19 -7.14
N LYS A 187 17.81 8.64 -7.16
CA LYS A 187 18.09 7.29 -6.67
C LYS A 187 17.78 7.17 -5.16
N GLN A 188 18.27 8.09 -4.34
CA GLN A 188 18.01 8.10 -2.89
C GLN A 188 16.52 8.20 -2.57
N LEU A 189 15.80 9.12 -3.23
CA LEU A 189 14.36 9.27 -3.09
C LEU A 189 13.61 7.98 -3.48
N THR A 190 14.07 7.31 -4.53
CA THR A 190 13.49 6.04 -4.99
C THR A 190 13.75 4.90 -4.01
N GLU A 191 14.95 4.82 -3.43
CA GLU A 191 15.30 3.82 -2.42
C GLU A 191 14.50 4.02 -1.13
N GLU A 192 14.39 5.27 -0.65
CA GLU A 192 13.60 5.61 0.52
C GLU A 192 12.11 5.29 0.30
N PHE A 193 11.58 5.60 -0.87
CA PHE A 193 10.22 5.22 -1.25
C PHE A 193 10.03 3.70 -1.27
N GLN A 194 10.97 2.94 -1.83
CA GLN A 194 10.88 1.47 -1.87
C GLN A 194 10.89 0.84 -0.47
N GLN A 195 11.60 1.45 0.48
CA GLN A 195 11.66 0.98 1.87
C GLN A 195 10.38 1.26 2.64
N HIS A 196 9.75 2.42 2.42
CA HIS A 196 8.59 2.85 3.20
C HIS A 196 7.24 2.49 2.55
N TYR A 197 7.19 2.35 1.22
CA TYR A 197 5.96 2.02 0.48
C TYR A 197 5.74 0.50 0.38
N VAL A 198 5.69 -0.15 1.55
CA VAL A 198 5.59 -1.60 1.71
C VAL A 198 4.27 -2.00 2.39
N CYS A 199 3.81 -3.22 2.16
CA CYS A 199 2.65 -3.74 2.86
C CYS A 199 2.92 -3.83 4.38
N PRO A 200 2.06 -3.29 5.26
CA PRO A 200 2.26 -3.36 6.71
C PRO A 200 2.24 -4.80 7.28
N HIS A 201 1.67 -5.74 6.53
CA HIS A 201 1.61 -7.15 6.94
C HIS A 201 2.80 -7.97 6.41
N CYS A 202 3.03 -7.97 5.09
CA CYS A 202 4.08 -8.81 4.49
C CYS A 202 5.38 -8.08 4.15
N HIS A 203 5.47 -6.77 4.42
CA HIS A 203 6.64 -5.92 4.19
C HIS A 203 7.18 -5.96 2.76
N HIS A 204 6.35 -6.39 1.80
CA HIS A 204 6.70 -6.41 0.40
C HIS A 204 6.40 -5.05 -0.25
N PHE A 205 7.32 -4.57 -1.09
CA PHE A 205 7.16 -3.32 -1.84
C PHE A 205 5.96 -3.38 -2.78
N LEU A 206 5.10 -2.36 -2.73
CA LEU A 206 3.81 -2.36 -3.44
C LEU A 206 3.88 -1.85 -4.88
N GLY A 207 5.09 -1.57 -5.38
CA GLY A 207 5.30 -1.04 -6.72
C GLY A 207 5.15 0.48 -6.80
N PHE A 208 5.42 1.04 -7.98
CA PHE A 208 5.30 2.47 -8.26
C PHE A 208 3.88 2.89 -8.68
N GLN A 209 2.86 2.26 -8.09
CA GLN A 209 1.46 2.60 -8.33
C GLN A 209 0.96 3.59 -7.27
N SER A 210 0.07 4.50 -7.69
CA SER A 210 -0.48 5.50 -6.78
C SER A 210 -1.31 4.88 -5.66
N TYR A 211 -1.40 5.61 -4.55
CA TYR A 211 -2.23 5.21 -3.41
C TYR A 211 -3.69 4.99 -3.83
N GLU A 212 -4.23 5.81 -4.71
CA GLU A 212 -5.59 5.67 -5.24
C GLU A 212 -5.79 4.35 -5.99
N VAL A 213 -4.85 3.98 -6.86
CA VAL A 213 -4.88 2.71 -7.61
C VAL A 213 -4.70 1.53 -6.66
N LEU A 214 -3.83 1.66 -5.66
CA LEU A 214 -3.64 0.64 -4.62
C LEU A 214 -4.93 0.37 -3.84
N MET A 215 -5.70 1.41 -3.49
CA MET A 215 -6.96 1.34 -2.76
C MET A 215 -8.15 0.82 -3.58
N GLN A 216 -8.03 0.78 -4.91
CA GLN A 216 -9.02 0.10 -5.77
C GLN A 216 -8.98 -1.42 -5.59
N ASN A 217 -7.83 -1.98 -5.18
CA ASN A 217 -7.72 -3.41 -4.89
C ASN A 217 -8.45 -3.79 -3.60
N GLU A 218 -9.06 -4.98 -3.57
CA GLU A 218 -9.71 -5.49 -2.34
C GLU A 218 -8.70 -6.05 -1.33
N ALA A 219 -7.52 -6.46 -1.81
CA ALA A 219 -6.50 -7.14 -1.02
C ALA A 219 -5.08 -6.84 -1.53
N CYS A 220 -4.09 -7.03 -0.67
CA CYS A 220 -2.68 -6.93 -1.03
C CYS A 220 -2.33 -7.92 -2.17
N PRO A 221 -1.65 -7.49 -3.25
CA PRO A 221 -1.34 -8.35 -4.39
C PRO A 221 -0.46 -9.56 -4.01
N TYR A 222 0.43 -9.38 -3.04
CA TYR A 222 1.41 -10.38 -2.61
C TYR A 222 0.87 -11.33 -1.54
N CYS A 223 0.40 -10.80 -0.40
CA CYS A 223 -0.03 -11.63 0.73
C CYS A 223 -1.54 -11.88 0.82
N LYS A 224 -2.35 -11.29 -0.07
CA LYS A 224 -3.82 -11.41 -0.10
C LYS A 224 -4.54 -10.95 1.19
N ALA A 225 -3.85 -10.23 2.08
CA ALA A 225 -4.48 -9.58 3.23
C ALA A 225 -5.49 -8.54 2.75
N LYS A 226 -6.68 -8.49 3.36
CA LYS A 226 -7.75 -7.56 2.96
C LYS A 226 -7.39 -6.13 3.34
N ILE A 227 -7.62 -5.19 2.44
CA ILE A 227 -7.36 -3.78 2.70
C ILE A 227 -8.53 -3.20 3.50
N LYS A 228 -8.22 -2.54 4.61
CA LYS A 228 -9.20 -1.73 5.36
C LYS A 228 -9.38 -0.40 4.65
N LYS A 229 -10.58 -0.14 4.15
CA LYS A 229 -10.98 1.13 3.56
C LYS A 229 -11.40 2.13 4.62
#